data_AF-A0A920QEW4-F1
#
_entry.id   AF-A0A920QEW4-F1
#
_cell.length_a   1.000
_cell.length_b   1.000
_cell.length_c   1.000
_cell.angle_alpha   90.00
_cell.angle_beta   90.00
_cell.angle_gamma   90.00
#
_symmetry.space_group_name_H-M   'P 1'
#
loop_
_entity.id
_entity.type
_entity.pdbx_description
1 polymer ?
#
loop_
_entity_poly.entity_id
_entity_poly.type
_entity_poly.pdbx_seq_one_letter_code
_entity_poly.pdbx_strand_id
1 'polypeptide(L)'
;MVKAANVNLVKTVPIGGGFITVLAKGDVGSIKAAVDAGTNAAARVGELVVHVIARPHEDLLQAFNNPRAGRTSNQKPLPKKSWLNKQ
;
A
#
# COMPACT_ATOMS: atom_id res chain seq x y z
N MET A 1 -2.04 14.71 -7.99
CA MET A 1 -0.95 14.10 -7.20
C MET A 1 0.34 13.98 -8.01
N VAL A 2 0.53 12.97 -8.87
CA VAL A 2 1.82 12.69 -9.56
C VAL A 2 2.29 13.81 -10.51
N LYS A 3 1.34 14.57 -11.08
CA LYS A 3 1.64 15.71 -11.97
C LYS A 3 1.99 17.00 -11.20
N ALA A 4 1.71 17.05 -9.90
CA ALA A 4 1.89 18.25 -9.08
C ALA A 4 3.25 18.31 -8.38
N ALA A 5 3.84 17.14 -8.08
CA ALA A 5 5.15 17.05 -7.46
C ALA A 5 5.86 15.76 -7.88
N ASN A 6 7.17 15.71 -7.68
CA ASN A 6 7.96 14.51 -7.90
C ASN A 6 7.68 13.47 -6.79
N VAL A 7 6.64 12.67 -6.99
CA VAL A 7 6.21 11.60 -6.08
C VAL A 7 5.95 10.34 -6.90
N ASN A 8 6.19 9.17 -6.31
CA ASN A 8 5.96 7.90 -6.98
C ASN A 8 4.66 7.26 -6.49
N LEU A 9 3.82 6.81 -7.42
CA LEU A 9 2.59 6.09 -7.10
C LEU A 9 2.94 4.63 -6.83
N VAL A 10 2.75 4.20 -5.58
CA VAL A 10 3.14 2.84 -5.15
C VAL A 10 2.05 1.84 -5.49
N LYS A 11 0.81 2.13 -5.06
CA LYS A 11 -0.31 1.20 -5.22
C LYS A 11 -1.65 1.91 -5.03
N THR A 12 -2.66 1.37 -5.70
CA THR A 12 -4.07 1.67 -5.44
C THR A 12 -4.72 0.44 -4.85
N VAL A 13 -5.30 0.56 -3.66
CA VAL A 13 -5.91 -0.55 -2.91
C VAL A 13 -7.40 -0.27 -2.72
N PRO A 14 -8.28 -1.06 -3.34
CA PRO A 14 -9.69 -1.05 -2.99
C PRO A 14 -9.87 -1.81 -1.67
N ILE A 15 -10.51 -1.20 -0.69
CA ILE A 15 -10.80 -1.82 0.62
C ILE A 15 -12.24 -2.34 0.72
N GLY A 16 -13.07 -2.03 -0.28
CA GLY A 16 -14.50 -2.34 -0.29
C GLY A 16 -15.36 -1.18 0.23
N GLY A 17 -16.69 -1.32 0.17
CA GLY A 17 -17.61 -0.28 0.66
C GLY A 17 -17.56 1.05 -0.12
N GLY A 18 -17.08 1.03 -1.37
CA GLY A 18 -16.91 2.24 -2.18
C GLY A 18 -15.63 3.03 -1.92
N PHE A 19 -14.78 2.57 -0.99
CA PHE A 19 -13.53 3.25 -0.68
C PHE A 19 -12.35 2.69 -1.46
N ILE A 20 -11.53 3.61 -1.98
CA ILE A 20 -10.28 3.34 -2.67
C ILE A 20 -9.18 4.17 -2.01
N THR A 21 -8.08 3.52 -1.64
CA THR A 21 -6.93 4.18 -1.02
C THR A 21 -5.74 4.16 -1.98
N VAL A 22 -5.15 5.32 -2.24
CA VAL A 22 -3.95 5.45 -3.07
C VAL A 22 -2.75 5.71 -2.17
N LEU A 23 -1.68 4.92 -2.35
CA LEU A 23 -0.41 5.10 -1.66
C LEU A 23 0.60 5.75 -2.59
N ALA A 24 1.19 6.85 -2.12
CA ALA A 24 2.28 7.55 -2.79
C ALA A 24 3.51 7.65 -1.87
N LYS A 25 4.70 7.58 -2.45
CA LYS A 25 5.98 7.67 -1.74
C LYS A 25 6.83 8.78 -2.33
N GLY A 26 7.54 9.50 -1.46
CA GLY A 26 8.47 10.57 -1.82
C GLY A 26 8.94 11.31 -0.57
N ASP A 27 9.66 12.41 -0.78
CA ASP A 27 10.04 13.32 0.31
C ASP A 27 8.81 14.00 0.93
N VAL A 28 8.89 14.33 2.22
CA VAL A 28 7.77 14.92 2.97
C VAL A 28 7.27 16.22 2.33
N GLY A 29 8.18 17.03 1.76
CA GLY A 29 7.83 18.26 1.03
C GLY A 29 7.04 17.98 -0.25
N SER A 30 7.52 17.04 -1.08
CA SER A 30 6.84 16.64 -2.32
C SER A 30 5.48 15.99 -2.06
N ILE A 31 5.37 15.15 -1.02
CA ILE A 31 4.12 14.49 -0.66
C ILE A 31 3.07 15.49 -0.19
N LYS A 32 3.44 16.50 0.61
CA LYS A 32 2.51 17.55 1.04
C LYS A 32 1.95 18.34 -0.15
N ALA A 33 2.81 18.75 -1.09
CA ALA A 33 2.38 19.46 -2.30
C ALA A 33 1.49 18.58 -3.20
N ALA A 34 1.85 17.32 -3.37
CA ALA A 34 1.06 16.37 -4.15
C ALA A 34 -0.33 16.14 -3.53
N VAL A 35 -0.39 16.03 -2.20
CA VAL A 35 -1.63 15.85 -1.43
C VAL A 35 -2.53 17.06 -1.57
N ASP A 36 -2.02 18.28 -1.39
CA ASP A 36 -2.82 19.50 -1.50
C ASP A 36 -3.49 19.64 -2.88
N ALA A 37 -2.71 19.43 -3.94
CA ALA A 37 -3.24 19.38 -5.31
C ALA A 37 -4.25 18.23 -5.53
N GLY A 38 -4.06 17.10 -4.85
CA GLY A 38 -4.97 15.96 -4.88
C GLY A 38 -6.29 16.24 -4.17
N THR A 39 -6.25 16.89 -3.01
CA THR A 39 -7.40 17.28 -2.21
C THR A 39 -8.32 18.22 -3.00
N ASN A 40 -7.75 19.24 -3.65
CA ASN A 40 -8.53 20.18 -4.47
C ASN A 40 -9.21 19.49 -5.67
N ALA A 41 -8.55 18.51 -6.28
CA ALA A 41 -9.15 17.74 -7.37
C ALA A 41 -10.26 16.79 -6.88
N ALA A 42 -10.03 16.10 -5.76
CA ALA A 42 -10.97 15.13 -5.20
C ALA A 42 -12.20 15.79 -4.58
N ALA A 43 -12.05 16.99 -3.99
CA ALA A 43 -13.15 17.78 -3.42
C ALA A 43 -14.24 18.14 -4.45
N ARG A 44 -13.91 18.12 -5.75
CA ARG A 44 -14.88 18.37 -6.84
C ARG A 44 -15.74 17.15 -7.18
N VAL A 45 -15.30 15.96 -6.79
CA VAL A 45 -15.89 14.68 -7.22
C VAL A 45 -16.58 13.96 -6.06
N GLY A 46 -16.11 14.16 -4.82
CA GLY A 46 -16.73 13.55 -3.65
C GLY A 46 -15.97 13.77 -2.36
N GLU A 47 -16.20 12.87 -1.40
CA GLU A 47 -15.57 12.89 -0.09
C GLU A 47 -14.18 12.23 -0.13
N LEU A 48 -13.22 12.83 0.58
CA LEU A 48 -11.84 12.37 0.62
C LEU A 48 -11.27 12.55 2.03
N VAL A 49 -10.50 11.56 2.46
CA VAL A 49 -9.67 11.61 3.68
C VAL A 49 -8.21 11.47 3.29
N VAL A 50 -7.35 12.35 3.82
CA VAL A 50 -5.90 12.33 3.51
C VAL A 50 -5.06 12.33 4.77
N HIS A 51 -3.95 11.58 4.72
CA HIS A 51 -2.97 11.53 5.79
C HIS A 51 -1.55 11.48 5.23
N VAL A 52 -0.61 12.12 5.92
CA VAL A 52 0.82 12.16 5.55
C VAL A 52 1.65 11.58 6.69
N ILE A 53 2.43 10.55 6.37
CA ILE A 53 3.33 9.88 7.32
C ILE A 53 4.77 10.22 6.93
N ALA A 54 5.43 11.07 7.72
CA ALA A 54 6.78 11.53 7.42
C ALA A 54 7.87 10.45 7.64
N ARG A 55 7.65 9.55 8.60
CA ARG A 55 8.58 8.47 8.96
C ARG A 55 7.81 7.16 9.15
N PRO A 56 7.50 6.44 8.06
CA PRO A 56 6.86 5.13 8.17
C PRO A 56 7.84 4.12 8.76
N HIS A 57 7.36 3.27 9.67
CA HIS A 57 8.11 2.12 10.15
C HIS A 57 8.31 1.10 9.02
N GLU A 58 9.44 0.39 8.99
CA GLU A 58 9.80 -0.52 7.89
C GLU A 58 8.79 -1.66 7.72
N ASP A 59 8.29 -2.22 8.83
CA ASP A 59 7.27 -3.28 8.81
C ASP A 59 5.96 -2.82 8.15
N LEU A 60 5.59 -1.55 8.29
CA LEU A 60 4.41 -0.99 7.62
C LEU A 60 4.64 -0.99 6.11
N LEU A 61 5.82 -0.56 5.66
CA LEU A 61 6.15 -0.56 4.23
C LEU A 61 6.10 -1.98 3.66
N GLN A 62 6.59 -3.00 4.37
CA GLN A 62 6.48 -4.38 3.93
C GLN A 62 5.03 -4.87 3.88
N ALA A 63 4.21 -4.56 4.89
CA ALA A 63 2.82 -4.98 4.94
C ALA A 63 2.01 -4.40 3.76
N PHE A 64 2.20 -3.12 3.44
CA PHE A 64 1.47 -2.46 2.34
C PHE A 64 2.05 -2.75 0.95
N ASN A 65 3.36 -2.99 0.85
CA ASN A 65 4.04 -3.24 -0.43
C ASN A 65 4.03 -4.72 -0.84
N ASN A 66 3.71 -5.65 0.06
CA ASN A 66 3.62 -7.07 -0.28
C ASN A 66 2.34 -7.36 -1.09
N PRO A 67 2.43 -7.88 -2.33
CA PRO A 67 1.26 -8.29 -3.11
C PRO A 67 0.48 -9.45 -2.47
N ARG A 68 1.03 -10.11 -1.42
CA ARG A 68 0.40 -11.22 -0.70
C ARG A 68 -0.38 -10.84 0.56
N ALA A 69 -0.53 -9.56 0.91
CA ALA A 69 -1.21 -9.13 2.15
C ALA A 69 -2.69 -9.56 2.28
N GLY A 70 -3.30 -10.10 1.22
CA GLY A 70 -4.63 -10.74 1.23
C GLY A 70 -4.63 -12.28 1.35
N ARG A 71 -3.50 -12.95 1.55
CA ARG A 71 -3.45 -14.41 1.80
C ARG A 71 -2.71 -14.70 3.09
N THR A 72 -3.47 -14.89 4.16
CA THR A 72 -3.06 -15.64 5.33
C THR A 72 -2.75 -17.08 4.91
N SER A 73 -1.53 -17.34 4.45
CA SER A 73 -0.98 -18.69 4.36
C SER A 73 0.30 -18.76 5.18
N ASN A 74 0.15 -18.67 6.50
CA ASN A 74 1.11 -19.25 7.42
C ASN A 74 0.96 -20.79 7.42
N GLN A 75 0.92 -21.41 6.24
CA GLN A 75 1.14 -22.85 6.14
C GLN A 75 2.64 -23.05 6.23
N LYS A 76 3.11 -23.30 7.45
CA LYS A 76 4.34 -24.05 7.67
C LYS A 76 4.27 -25.25 6.73
N PRO A 77 5.21 -25.43 5.79
CA PRO A 77 5.14 -26.58 4.89
C PRO A 77 5.12 -27.84 5.75
N LEU A 78 4.08 -28.67 5.59
CA LEU A 78 4.04 -29.95 6.26
C LEU A 78 5.33 -30.70 5.91
N PRO A 79 6.02 -31.29 6.90
CA PRO A 79 7.23 -32.05 6.62
C PRO A 79 6.89 -33.14 5.59
N LYS A 80 7.54 -33.10 4.42
CA LYS A 80 7.36 -34.13 3.39
C LYS A 80 7.73 -35.47 4.03
N LYS A 81 6.74 -36.35 4.17
CA LYS A 81 6.91 -37.72 4.65
C LYS A 81 7.98 -38.42 3.81
N SER A 82 9.19 -38.57 4.35
CA SER A 82 10.27 -39.37 3.77
C SER A 82 10.08 -40.84 4.14
N TRP A 83 9.06 -41.49 3.57
CA TRP A 83 8.83 -42.93 3.77
C TRP A 83 8.83 -43.73 2.46
N LEU A 84 9.32 -43.16 1.35
CA LEU A 84 9.43 -43.88 0.08
C LEU A 84 10.88 -43.97 -0.39
N ASN A 85 11.75 -44.50 0.47
CA ASN A 85 12.93 -45.28 0.08
C ASN A 85 13.61 -45.89 1.32
N LYS A 86 13.10 -47.04 1.75
CA LYS A 86 13.89 -48.09 2.37
C LYS A 86 13.23 -49.42 1.99
N GLN A 87 13.94 -50.14 1.13
CA GLN A 87 14.00 -51.59 0.92
C GLN A 87 12.78 -52.42 1.34
#